data_AF-A0A7C4JEU6-F1
#
_entry.id   AF-A0A7C4JEU6-F1
#
_cell.length_a   1.000
_cell.length_b   1.000
_cell.length_c   1.000
_cell.angle_alpha   90.00
_cell.angle_beta   90.00
_cell.angle_gamma   90.00
#
_symmetry.space_group_name_H-M   'P 1'
#
loop_
_entity.id
_entity.type
_entity.pdbx_description
1 polymer ?
#
loop_
_entity_poly.entity_id
_entity_poly.type
_entity_poly.pdbx_seq_one_letter_code
_entity_poly.pdbx_strand_id
1 'polypeptide(L)'
;MYTQEDMWLLMKAFFLEKGLVRQHLDSYNEFVEKELQQIVDSIGGVEIPISNGNLYIKFGEISIGNPRVTEVDGSSHEVYPLECRLRNLTYAAPLFLEMTPILNGKTITTDTVYIGDLPVMLKSEICPLSRMTREELLEVGEDPDDPGGYFIINGSERLIVGLE
;
A
#
# COMPACT_ATOMS: atom_id res chain seq x y z
N MET A 1 18.96 11.54 40.53
CA MET A 1 19.70 12.15 39.39
C MET A 1 19.96 11.00 38.44
N TYR A 2 19.45 11.05 37.21
CA TYR A 2 19.59 9.93 36.27
C TYR A 2 21.05 9.80 35.84
N THR A 3 21.52 8.56 35.76
CA THR A 3 22.87 8.21 35.34
C THR A 3 22.96 8.11 33.82
N GLN A 4 24.19 8.03 33.30
CA GLN A 4 24.42 7.75 31.89
C GLN A 4 23.83 6.38 31.47
N GLU A 5 23.82 5.41 32.37
CA GLU A 5 23.23 4.09 32.14
C GLU A 5 21.71 4.17 31.99
N ASP A 6 21.04 4.98 32.81
CA ASP A 6 19.59 5.21 32.72
C ASP A 6 19.21 5.84 31.36
N MET A 7 20.01 6.82 30.90
CA MET A 7 19.80 7.46 29.60
C MET A 7 20.01 6.47 28.44
N TRP A 8 20.99 5.59 28.56
CA TRP A 8 21.25 4.55 27.55
C TRP A 8 20.14 3.50 27.50
N LEU A 9 19.59 3.11 28.65
CA LEU A 9 18.46 2.20 28.73
C LEU A 9 17.21 2.80 28.06
N LEU A 10 16.94 4.08 28.31
CA LEU A 10 15.84 4.81 27.67
C LEU A 10 16.01 4.84 26.15
N MET A 11 17.21 5.14 25.67
CA MET A 11 17.51 5.17 24.23
C MET A 11 17.30 3.78 23.59
N LYS A 12 17.77 2.71 24.24
CA LYS A 12 17.55 1.33 23.77
C LYS A 12 16.07 0.99 23.71
N ALA A 13 15.31 1.32 24.75
CA ALA A 13 13.87 1.09 24.78
C ALA A 13 13.16 1.84 23.64
N PHE A 14 13.56 3.09 23.39
CA PHE A 14 13.03 3.88 22.28
C PHE A 14 13.26 3.20 20.92
N PHE A 15 14.49 2.75 20.63
CA PHE A 15 14.78 2.07 19.35
C PHE A 15 14.13 0.69 19.24
N LEU A 16 13.98 -0.05 20.34
CA LEU A 16 13.27 -1.33 20.34
C LEU A 16 11.77 -1.14 20.05
N GLU A 17 11.16 -0.06 20.56
CA GLU A 17 9.74 0.21 20.36
C GLU A 17 9.45 0.89 19.01
N LYS A 18 10.26 1.86 18.61
CA LYS A 18 10.02 2.67 17.40
C LYS A 18 10.71 2.12 16.16
N GLY A 19 11.81 1.38 16.30
CA GLY A 19 12.63 0.97 15.16
C GLY A 19 13.40 2.15 14.53
N LEU A 20 14.18 1.84 13.49
CA LEU A 20 15.07 2.80 12.83
C LEU A 20 14.46 3.45 11.58
N VAL A 21 13.45 2.82 10.98
CA VAL A 21 12.90 3.19 9.65
C VAL A 21 11.46 3.72 9.76
N ARG A 22 11.04 4.05 10.99
CA ARG A 22 9.66 4.45 11.32
C ARG A 22 9.14 5.60 10.47
N GLN A 23 9.99 6.56 10.12
CA GLN A 23 9.58 7.76 9.39
C GLN A 23 8.91 7.43 8.04
N HIS A 24 9.48 6.47 7.30
CA HIS A 24 8.91 6.04 6.02
C HIS A 24 7.63 5.23 6.22
N LEU A 25 7.62 4.32 7.18
CA LEU A 25 6.47 3.47 7.48
C LEU A 25 5.27 4.29 7.95
N ASP A 26 5.46 5.16 8.95
CA ASP A 26 4.38 6.00 9.48
C ASP A 26 3.83 6.95 8.39
N SER A 27 4.69 7.55 7.58
CA SER A 27 4.26 8.40 6.46
C SER A 27 3.48 7.62 5.40
N TYR A 28 3.95 6.43 5.03
CA TYR A 28 3.29 5.59 4.04
C TYR A 28 1.94 5.06 4.56
N ASN A 29 1.88 4.66 5.84
CA ASN A 29 0.65 4.21 6.49
C ASN A 29 -0.40 5.33 6.52
N GLU A 30 -0.02 6.56 6.90
CA GLU A 30 -0.93 7.71 6.86
C GLU A 30 -1.45 7.97 5.44
N PHE A 31 -0.57 7.86 4.44
CA PHE A 31 -0.95 8.02 3.03
C PHE A 31 -2.00 6.99 2.60
N VAL A 32 -1.76 5.70 2.84
CA VAL A 32 -2.67 4.64 2.37
C VAL A 32 -3.96 4.55 3.17
N GLU A 33 -3.95 4.86 4.47
CA GLU A 33 -5.12 4.76 5.34
C GLU A 33 -6.04 5.98 5.24
N LYS A 34 -5.50 7.17 4.93
CA LYS A 34 -6.27 8.41 5.00
C LYS A 34 -6.12 9.29 3.78
N GLU A 35 -4.90 9.65 3.40
CA GLU A 35 -4.70 10.67 2.36
C GLU A 35 -5.22 10.19 0.99
N LEU A 36 -5.11 8.89 0.70
CA LEU A 36 -5.60 8.31 -0.54
C LEU A 36 -7.12 8.51 -0.71
N GLN A 37 -7.92 8.26 0.33
CA GLN A 37 -9.36 8.51 0.30
C GLN A 37 -9.65 10.02 0.19
N GLN A 38 -8.89 10.87 0.89
CA GLN A 38 -9.07 12.33 0.80
C GLN A 38 -8.83 12.86 -0.62
N ILE A 39 -7.86 12.29 -1.35
CA ILE A 39 -7.61 12.64 -2.76
C ILE A 39 -8.83 12.25 -3.62
N VAL A 40 -9.37 11.04 -3.43
CA VAL A 40 -10.54 10.56 -4.16
C VAL A 40 -11.76 11.45 -3.88
N ASP A 41 -11.99 11.79 -2.61
CA ASP A 41 -13.10 12.67 -2.19
C ASP A 41 -12.95 14.08 -2.78
N SER A 42 -11.72 14.60 -2.84
CA SER A 42 -11.43 15.92 -3.42
C SER A 42 -11.72 15.97 -4.93
N ILE A 43 -11.56 14.86 -5.65
CA ILE A 43 -11.90 14.79 -7.07
C ILE A 43 -13.42 14.61 -7.24
N GLY A 44 -14.03 13.74 -6.42
CA GLY A 44 -15.47 13.54 -6.31
C GLY A 44 -16.16 12.84 -7.49
N GLY A 45 -15.59 12.92 -8.69
CA GLY A 45 -16.09 12.24 -9.88
C GLY A 45 -15.63 12.89 -11.19
N VAL A 46 -16.14 12.36 -12.30
CA VAL A 46 -15.81 12.82 -13.65
C VAL A 46 -17.07 12.96 -14.49
N GLU A 47 -17.21 14.11 -15.17
CA GLU A 47 -18.22 14.31 -16.20
C GLU A 47 -17.72 13.83 -17.56
N ILE A 48 -18.51 12.98 -18.20
CA ILE A 48 -18.26 12.44 -19.54
C ILE A 48 -19.38 12.94 -20.47
N PRO A 49 -19.05 13.78 -21.47
CA PRO A 49 -20.04 14.21 -22.45
C PRO A 49 -20.40 13.05 -23.38
N ILE A 50 -21.69 12.77 -23.51
CA ILE A 50 -22.21 11.73 -24.41
C ILE A 50 -23.24 12.32 -25.37
N SER A 51 -23.44 11.69 -26.54
CA SER A 51 -24.31 12.22 -27.60
C SER A 51 -25.77 12.46 -27.15
N ASN A 52 -26.24 11.73 -26.13
CA ASN A 52 -27.63 11.75 -25.66
C ASN A 52 -27.78 12.26 -24.20
N GLY A 53 -26.89 13.13 -23.73
CA GLY A 53 -26.99 13.78 -22.42
C GLY A 53 -25.66 13.86 -21.67
N ASN A 54 -25.74 13.91 -20.33
CA ASN A 54 -24.56 13.97 -19.48
C ASN A 54 -24.47 12.68 -18.64
N LEU A 55 -23.29 12.04 -18.68
CA LEU A 55 -22.92 10.96 -17.79
C LEU A 55 -21.95 11.51 -16.75
N TYR A 56 -22.31 11.42 -15.48
CA TYR A 56 -21.41 11.74 -14.38
C TYR A 56 -21.03 10.44 -13.66
N ILE A 57 -19.74 10.15 -13.54
CA ILE A 57 -19.25 9.04 -12.72
C ILE A 57 -18.87 9.61 -11.37
N LYS A 58 -19.66 9.32 -10.34
CA LYS A 58 -19.34 9.68 -8.97
C LYS A 58 -18.34 8.68 -8.39
N PHE A 59 -17.30 9.16 -7.72
CA PHE A 59 -16.37 8.33 -6.97
C PHE A 59 -16.85 8.09 -5.54
N GLY A 60 -16.64 6.87 -5.05
CA GLY A 60 -16.95 6.42 -3.70
C GLY A 60 -15.70 6.02 -2.92
N GLU A 61 -15.79 4.89 -2.21
CA GLU A 61 -14.70 4.39 -1.37
C GLU A 61 -13.57 3.76 -2.21
N ILE A 62 -12.31 4.06 -1.85
CA ILE A 62 -11.13 3.38 -2.38
C ILE A 62 -10.71 2.26 -1.44
N SER A 63 -10.36 1.11 -2.01
CA SER A 63 -9.88 -0.05 -1.28
C SER A 63 -8.62 -0.63 -1.92
N ILE A 64 -7.75 -1.17 -1.07
CA ILE A 64 -6.47 -1.77 -1.45
C ILE A 64 -6.57 -3.27 -1.15
N GLY A 65 -6.31 -4.11 -2.14
CA GLY A 65 -6.27 -5.56 -1.95
C GLY A 65 -4.93 -6.06 -1.42
N ASN A 66 -4.73 -7.38 -1.47
CA ASN A 66 -3.45 -7.99 -1.10
C ASN A 66 -2.44 -7.94 -2.26
N PRO A 67 -1.13 -7.89 -1.97
CA PRO A 67 -0.08 -7.99 -2.97
C PRO A 67 -0.22 -9.24 -3.84
N ARG A 68 -0.29 -9.06 -5.15
CA ARG A 68 -0.52 -10.15 -6.11
C ARG A 68 0.26 -9.96 -7.39
N VAL A 69 0.41 -11.04 -8.15
CA VAL A 69 0.92 -11.01 -9.52
C VAL A 69 -0.17 -11.55 -10.44
N THR A 70 -0.27 -10.96 -11.64
CA THR A 70 -1.10 -11.49 -12.72
C THR A 70 -0.19 -12.11 -13.77
N GLU A 71 -0.39 -13.39 -14.04
CA GLU A 71 0.37 -14.16 -15.02
C GLU A 71 -0.12 -13.86 -16.45
N VAL A 72 0.65 -14.31 -17.45
CA VAL A 72 0.37 -14.06 -18.88
C VAL A 72 -0.98 -14.63 -19.33
N ASP A 73 -1.45 -15.69 -18.68
CA ASP A 73 -2.75 -16.31 -18.93
C ASP A 73 -3.93 -15.57 -18.26
N GLY A 74 -3.65 -14.48 -17.53
CA GLY A 74 -4.64 -13.68 -16.80
C GLY A 74 -5.00 -14.26 -15.44
N SER A 75 -4.42 -15.39 -15.02
CA SER A 75 -4.57 -15.88 -13.65
C SER A 75 -3.82 -14.98 -12.68
N SER A 76 -4.29 -14.92 -11.43
CA SER A 76 -3.62 -14.13 -10.39
C SER A 76 -3.49 -14.90 -9.09
N HIS A 77 -2.35 -14.75 -8.43
CA HIS A 77 -2.09 -15.30 -7.10
C HIS A 77 -1.40 -14.27 -6.21
N GLU A 78 -1.57 -14.43 -4.91
CA GLU A 78 -0.87 -13.63 -3.91
C GLU A 78 0.62 -13.97 -3.90
N VAL A 79 1.47 -12.98 -3.67
CA VAL A 79 2.92 -13.13 -3.70
C VAL A 79 3.59 -12.55 -2.46
N TYR A 80 4.77 -13.07 -2.13
CA TYR A 80 5.65 -12.51 -1.12
C TYR A 80 6.82 -11.74 -1.76
N PRO A 81 7.47 -10.83 -1.01
CA PRO A 81 8.55 -10.00 -1.53
C PRO A 81 9.70 -10.78 -2.18
N LEU A 82 10.12 -11.92 -1.60
CA LEU A 82 11.15 -12.80 -2.15
C LEU A 82 10.85 -13.25 -3.59
N GLU A 83 9.61 -13.64 -3.88
CA GLU A 83 9.21 -14.02 -5.24
C GLU A 83 9.40 -12.85 -6.21
N CYS A 84 9.00 -11.64 -5.80
CA CYS A 84 9.14 -10.44 -6.63
C CYS A 84 10.60 -10.11 -6.92
N ARG A 85 11.50 -10.26 -5.93
CA ARG A 85 12.95 -10.09 -6.09
C ARG A 85 13.50 -11.07 -7.13
N LEU A 86 13.16 -12.35 -7.01
CA LEU A 86 13.71 -13.42 -7.85
C LEU A 86 13.19 -13.36 -9.30
N ARG A 87 11.94 -12.92 -9.50
CA ARG A 87 11.28 -12.92 -10.81
C ARG A 87 11.33 -11.56 -11.54
N ASN A 88 12.04 -10.56 -11.00
CA ASN A 88 12.04 -9.19 -11.52
C ASN A 88 10.64 -8.54 -11.59
N LEU A 89 9.79 -8.82 -10.60
CA LEU A 89 8.42 -8.30 -10.52
C LEU A 89 8.34 -7.11 -9.56
N THR A 90 7.25 -6.37 -9.66
CA THR A 90 6.94 -5.29 -8.73
C THR A 90 6.01 -5.81 -7.64
N TYR A 91 6.39 -5.61 -6.37
CA TYR A 91 5.56 -5.99 -5.23
C TYR A 91 4.48 -4.93 -5.04
N ALA A 92 3.27 -5.20 -5.55
CA ALA A 92 2.18 -4.25 -5.58
C ALA A 92 0.82 -4.91 -5.28
N ALA A 93 -0.08 -4.11 -4.74
CA ALA A 93 -1.45 -4.48 -4.42
C ALA A 93 -2.43 -3.77 -5.34
N PRO A 94 -3.55 -4.41 -5.69
CA PRO A 94 -4.55 -3.83 -6.56
C PRO A 94 -5.36 -2.75 -5.85
N LEU A 95 -5.60 -1.65 -6.55
CA LEU A 95 -6.49 -0.58 -6.12
C LEU A 95 -7.85 -0.74 -6.79
N PHE A 96 -8.89 -0.65 -5.96
CA PHE A 96 -10.27 -0.70 -6.40
C PHE A 96 -11.00 0.54 -5.92
N LEU A 97 -11.81 1.13 -6.80
CA LEU A 97 -12.60 2.32 -6.51
C LEU A 97 -14.06 2.06 -6.81
N GLU A 98 -14.93 2.38 -5.86
CA GLU A 98 -16.36 2.41 -6.11
C GLU A 98 -16.71 3.55 -7.07
N MET A 99 -17.42 3.19 -8.15
CA MET A 99 -17.88 4.13 -9.15
C MET A 99 -19.39 4.00 -9.31
N THR A 100 -20.10 5.12 -9.18
CA THR A 100 -21.55 5.20 -9.40
C THR A 100 -21.84 6.04 -10.64
N PRO A 101 -22.26 5.43 -11.76
CA PRO A 101 -22.67 6.17 -12.94
C PRO A 101 -24.01 6.86 -12.71
N ILE A 102 -24.11 8.14 -13.05
CA ILE A 102 -25.33 8.95 -12.99
C ILE A 102 -25.63 9.44 -14.41
N LEU A 103 -26.63 8.83 -15.04
CA LEU A 103 -27.04 9.14 -16.40
C LEU A 103 -28.29 10.02 -16.37
N ASN A 104 -28.18 11.27 -16.85
CA ASN A 104 -29.30 12.21 -16.90
C ASN A 104 -30.05 12.35 -15.55
N GLY A 105 -29.29 12.38 -14.45
CA GLY A 105 -29.82 12.49 -13.08
C GLY A 105 -30.33 11.17 -12.47
N LYS A 106 -30.25 10.04 -13.19
CA LYS A 106 -30.59 8.71 -12.67
C LYS A 106 -29.33 7.96 -12.28
N THR A 107 -29.24 7.59 -11.01
CA THR A 107 -28.20 6.73 -10.46
C THR A 107 -28.36 5.31 -10.98
N ILE A 108 -27.30 4.78 -11.59
CA ILE A 108 -27.14 3.38 -11.99
C ILE A 108 -26.51 2.62 -10.81
N THR A 109 -26.43 1.30 -10.90
CA THR A 109 -25.72 0.44 -9.94
C THR A 109 -24.28 0.93 -9.73
N THR A 110 -23.87 0.99 -8.46
CA THR A 110 -22.46 1.19 -8.08
C THR A 110 -21.70 -0.09 -8.32
N ASP A 111 -20.57 0.02 -9.02
CA ASP A 111 -19.64 -1.10 -9.22
C ASP A 111 -18.27 -0.75 -8.64
N THR A 112 -17.58 -1.76 -8.13
CA THR A 112 -16.19 -1.66 -7.68
C THR A 112 -15.28 -1.93 -8.87
N VAL A 113 -14.50 -0.93 -9.28
CA VAL A 113 -13.69 -0.97 -10.50
C VAL A 113 -12.22 -1.01 -10.13
N TYR A 114 -11.46 -1.90 -10.77
CA TYR A 114 -9.99 -1.91 -10.68
C TYR A 114 -9.42 -0.67 -11.40
N ILE A 115 -8.60 0.12 -10.70
CA ILE A 115 -8.02 1.37 -11.23
C ILE A 115 -6.51 1.34 -11.43
N GLY A 116 -5.83 0.28 -10.96
CA GLY A 116 -4.38 0.13 -11.10
C GLY A 116 -3.78 -0.60 -9.91
N ASP A 117 -2.46 -0.70 -9.87
CA ASP A 117 -1.71 -1.30 -8.77
C ASP A 117 -0.90 -0.24 -8.01
N LEU A 118 -0.86 -0.38 -6.69
CA LEU A 118 -0.07 0.44 -5.78
C LEU A 118 1.13 -0.38 -5.26
N PRO A 119 2.38 0.06 -5.48
CA PRO A 119 3.55 -0.56 -4.88
C PRO A 119 3.43 -0.59 -3.35
N VAL A 120 3.62 -1.76 -2.74
CA VAL A 120 3.48 -1.92 -1.30
C VAL A 120 4.84 -1.79 -0.62
N MET A 121 4.93 -0.89 0.36
CA MET A 121 6.13 -0.74 1.16
C MET A 121 6.30 -1.93 2.11
N LEU A 122 7.48 -2.53 2.16
CA LEU A 122 7.75 -3.68 3.02
C LEU A 122 7.57 -3.30 4.50
N LYS A 123 6.90 -4.18 5.25
CA LYS A 123 6.53 -4.01 6.66
C LYS A 123 5.57 -2.83 6.96
N SER A 124 4.95 -2.22 5.95
CA SER A 124 3.80 -1.31 6.14
C SER A 124 2.55 -2.06 6.59
N GLU A 125 1.52 -1.32 7.04
CA GLU A 125 0.26 -1.91 7.55
C GLU A 125 -0.49 -2.75 6.51
N ILE A 126 -0.37 -2.38 5.22
CA ILE A 126 -0.97 -3.13 4.11
C ILE A 126 -0.07 -4.26 3.57
N CYS A 127 1.16 -4.38 4.06
CA CYS A 127 2.05 -5.49 3.75
C CYS A 127 1.79 -6.64 4.73
N PRO A 128 1.46 -7.86 4.26
CA PRO A 128 1.22 -9.02 5.14
C PRO A 128 2.38 -9.34 6.10
N LEU A 129 3.62 -9.03 5.70
CA LEU A 129 4.81 -9.28 6.53
C LEU A 129 4.82 -8.50 7.86
N SER A 130 4.09 -7.38 7.95
CA SER A 130 4.02 -6.58 9.19
C SER A 130 3.31 -7.31 10.33
N ARG A 131 2.49 -8.32 10.01
CA ARG A 131 1.66 -9.09 10.96
C ARG A 131 2.18 -10.51 11.20
N MET A 132 3.24 -10.91 10.51
CA MET A 132 3.83 -12.23 10.62
C MET A 132 4.78 -12.33 11.83
N THR A 133 4.77 -13.49 12.47
CA THR A 133 5.74 -13.90 13.47
C THR A 133 7.11 -14.15 12.84
N ARG A 134 8.17 -14.23 13.67
CA ARG A 134 9.52 -14.51 13.17
C ARG A 134 9.59 -15.85 12.44
N GLU A 135 8.87 -16.85 12.94
CA GLU A 135 8.79 -18.18 12.35
C GLU A 135 8.10 -18.14 10.99
N GLU A 136 6.96 -17.45 10.88
CA GLU A 136 6.23 -17.27 9.61
C GLU A 136 7.07 -16.52 8.57
N LEU A 137 7.82 -15.49 8.99
CA LEU A 137 8.74 -14.75 8.10
C LEU A 137 9.81 -15.68 7.51
N LEU A 138 10.39 -16.55 8.34
CA LEU A 138 11.37 -17.54 7.87
C LEU A 138 10.74 -18.56 6.92
N GLU A 139 9.51 -18.99 7.17
CA GLU A 139 8.79 -19.93 6.29
C GLU A 139 8.52 -19.35 4.90
N VAL A 140 8.20 -18.05 4.80
CA VAL A 140 8.04 -17.35 3.52
C VAL A 140 9.36 -16.88 2.90
N GLY A 141 10.49 -17.16 3.55
CA GLY A 141 11.83 -16.88 3.05
C GLY A 141 12.30 -15.43 3.25
N GLU A 142 11.68 -14.69 4.15
CA GLU A 142 12.07 -13.33 4.52
C GLU A 142 12.93 -13.32 5.80
N ASP A 143 13.78 -12.31 5.92
CA ASP A 143 14.59 -12.09 7.13
C ASP A 143 13.74 -11.38 8.21
N PRO A 144 13.54 -11.97 9.39
CA PRO A 144 12.82 -11.31 10.49
C PRO A 144 13.45 -9.98 10.91
N ASP A 145 14.77 -9.84 10.76
CA ASP A 145 15.54 -8.68 11.18
C ASP A 145 15.65 -7.60 10.10
N ASP A 146 15.08 -7.82 8.90
CA ASP A 146 14.94 -6.79 7.87
C ASP A 146 14.08 -5.63 8.42
N PRO A 147 14.54 -4.37 8.42
CA PRO A 147 13.75 -3.27 8.96
C PRO A 147 12.53 -2.87 8.11
N GLY A 148 12.47 -3.25 6.83
CA GLY A 148 11.46 -2.77 5.88
C GLY A 148 11.60 -1.29 5.54
N GLY A 149 10.51 -0.67 5.07
CA GLY A 149 10.49 0.77 4.74
C GLY A 149 10.96 1.12 3.32
N TYR A 150 11.04 0.14 2.43
CA TYR A 150 11.40 0.30 1.02
C TYR A 150 10.44 -0.50 0.12
N PHE A 151 10.56 -0.32 -1.19
CA PHE A 151 9.73 -0.98 -2.20
C PHE A 151 10.55 -1.97 -3.04
N ILE A 152 9.88 -2.96 -3.63
CA ILE A 152 10.48 -3.80 -4.68
C ILE A 152 9.82 -3.44 -6.00
N ILE A 153 10.60 -2.84 -6.90
CA ILE A 153 10.15 -2.41 -8.22
C ILE A 153 11.00 -3.13 -9.27
N ASN A 154 10.36 -3.94 -10.11
CA ASN A 154 11.02 -4.76 -11.13
C ASN A 154 12.17 -5.60 -10.54
N GLY A 155 11.94 -6.24 -9.41
CA GLY A 155 12.90 -7.04 -8.63
C GLY A 155 13.99 -6.26 -7.90
N SER A 156 14.11 -4.95 -8.13
CA SER A 156 15.09 -4.12 -7.46
C SER A 156 14.50 -3.43 -6.24
N GLU A 157 15.25 -3.41 -5.15
CA GLU A 157 14.88 -2.67 -3.94
C GLU A 157 15.08 -1.16 -4.15
N ARG A 158 14.07 -0.37 -3.81
CA ARG A 158 14.01 1.08 -4.02
C ARG A 158 13.56 1.77 -2.74
N LEU A 159 14.38 2.69 -2.25
CA LEU A 159 14.07 3.55 -1.11
C LEU A 159 13.74 4.97 -1.61
N ILE A 160 12.73 5.61 -1.01
CA ILE A 160 12.48 7.04 -1.19
C ILE A 160 13.31 7.79 -0.16
N VAL A 161 14.24 8.62 -0.60
CA VAL A 161 15.04 9.47 0.30
C VAL A 161 14.22 10.71 0.64
N GLY A 162 14.13 11.03 1.93
CA GLY A 162 13.51 12.27 2.38
C GLY A 162 14.21 13.47 1.75
N LEU A 163 13.43 14.37 1.17
CA LEU A 163 13.94 15.64 0.63
C LEU A 163 13.92 16.68 1.75
N GLU A 164 15.02 17.39 1.90
CA GLU A 164 15.14 18.57 2.78
C GLU A 164 14.62 19.85 2.08
#